data_AF-F6FPZ7-F1
#
_entry.id   AF-F6FPZ7-F1
#
_cell.length_a   1.000
_cell.length_b   1.000
_cell.length_c   1.000
_cell.angle_alpha   90.00
_cell.angle_beta   90.00
_cell.angle_gamma   90.00
#
_symmetry.space_group_name_H-M   'P 1'
#
loop_
_entity.id
_entity.type
_entity.pdbx_description
1 polymer ?
#
loop_
_entity_poly.entity_id
_entity_poly.type
_entity_poly.pdbx_seq_one_letter_code
_entity_poly.pdbx_strand_id
1 'polypeptide(L)'
;MGRERAGTGIQFWELIALTGGRIDEEALAPLVEALAGLSEHDMVSFADEFRAAFAALDTPAHAGQPVHDTHDDPAGPAIPMSDDVFRDARCAVVSAGYETWTSVVEHPEALAATPWQLAEGAEFLAVVEHAYERATGEVLELDPAPEWDHPSWMSIGAGHDVGVRASAAHDWASVAIADALNADPAWRAWWSKAPREKLWLFPLLTTDRAELARGTRLRRRRASVDLELAIDAAPLDAAARQARADLAVRHTTEMLAEVGSRLRLGPLPPVPVLPPVPDDLPRPAPDSPSLDELREVILGMGMSEVDVDALMEDMNPAAFLPPDE
;
A
#
# COMPACT_ATOMS: atom_id res chain seq x y z
N MET A 1 18.85 7.76 -40.90
CA MET A 1 19.32 7.79 -39.50
C MET A 1 18.52 8.86 -38.77
N GLY A 2 17.34 8.49 -38.30
CA GLY A 2 16.55 9.33 -37.40
C GLY A 2 17.10 9.17 -36.00
N ARG A 3 17.43 10.28 -35.34
CA ARG A 3 17.64 10.30 -33.90
C ARG A 3 16.26 10.17 -33.26
N GLU A 4 15.96 9.02 -32.70
CA GLU A 4 14.93 8.89 -31.66
C GLU A 4 15.26 9.90 -30.56
N ARG A 5 14.30 10.78 -30.27
CA ARG A 5 14.44 11.78 -29.21
C ARG A 5 14.42 11.05 -27.87
N ALA A 6 15.60 10.90 -27.26
CA ALA A 6 15.74 10.84 -25.82
C ALA A 6 15.37 12.22 -25.23
N GLY A 7 14.08 12.53 -25.21
CA GLY A 7 13.57 13.84 -24.80
C GLY A 7 12.31 13.67 -23.96
N THR A 8 12.49 13.59 -22.65
CA THR A 8 11.40 13.63 -21.65
C THR A 8 11.91 14.17 -20.31
N GLY A 9 13.11 13.75 -19.87
CA GLY A 9 13.66 14.16 -18.56
C GLY A 9 13.96 15.65 -18.34
N ILE A 10 13.95 16.50 -19.38
CA ILE A 10 14.13 17.95 -19.18
C ILE A 10 12.87 18.58 -18.57
N GLN A 11 11.66 18.09 -18.89
CA GLN A 11 10.43 18.67 -18.34
C GLN A 11 10.17 18.27 -16.89
N PHE A 12 10.46 17.03 -16.50
CA PHE A 12 10.27 16.57 -15.13
C PHE A 12 11.13 17.36 -14.12
N TRP A 13 12.44 17.43 -14.34
CA TRP A 13 13.33 18.12 -13.41
C TRP A 13 13.13 19.65 -13.40
N GLU A 14 12.70 20.25 -14.51
CA GLU A 14 12.29 21.66 -14.56
C GLU A 14 11.06 21.93 -13.67
N LEU A 15 10.08 21.04 -13.66
CA LEU A 15 8.92 21.12 -12.78
C LEU A 15 9.31 20.89 -11.32
N ILE A 16 10.12 19.88 -11.03
CA ILE A 16 10.64 19.61 -9.68
C ILE A 16 11.41 20.81 -9.13
N ALA A 17 12.18 21.53 -9.96
CA ALA A 17 12.91 22.72 -9.54
C ALA A 17 12.00 23.84 -8.99
N LEU A 18 10.70 23.84 -9.31
CA LEU A 18 9.72 24.79 -8.75
C LEU A 18 9.55 24.64 -7.23
N THR A 19 9.85 23.45 -6.69
CA THR A 19 9.79 23.18 -5.24
C THR A 19 10.92 23.85 -4.46
N GLY A 20 12.01 24.24 -5.14
CA GLY A 20 13.18 24.82 -4.50
C GLY A 20 13.87 23.90 -3.48
N GLY A 21 13.74 22.58 -3.63
CA GLY A 21 14.33 21.61 -2.70
C GLY A 21 13.55 21.38 -1.41
N ARG A 22 12.30 21.88 -1.34
CA ARG A 22 11.42 21.75 -0.18
C ARG A 22 10.18 20.97 -0.53
N ILE A 23 9.55 20.36 0.46
CA ILE A 23 8.33 19.56 0.28
C ILE A 23 7.15 20.04 1.14
N ASP A 24 7.25 21.24 1.73
CA ASP A 24 6.12 21.87 2.41
C ASP A 24 5.03 22.36 1.45
N GLU A 25 3.79 22.47 1.92
CA GLU A 25 2.62 22.96 1.15
C GLU A 25 2.92 24.22 0.31
N GLU A 26 3.62 25.21 0.89
CA GLU A 26 3.98 26.45 0.20
C GLU A 26 4.94 26.20 -0.97
N ALA A 27 5.91 25.30 -0.80
CA ALA A 27 6.85 24.89 -1.84
C ALA A 27 6.19 24.03 -2.93
N LEU A 28 5.19 23.23 -2.58
CA LEU A 28 4.48 22.36 -3.53
C LEU A 28 3.44 23.10 -4.36
N ALA A 29 2.84 24.17 -3.85
CA ALA A 29 1.80 24.91 -4.57
C ALA A 29 2.20 25.35 -5.99
N PRO A 30 3.39 25.94 -6.26
CA PRO A 30 3.82 26.27 -7.62
C PRO A 30 3.91 25.07 -8.56
N LEU A 31 4.35 23.91 -8.06
CA LEU A 31 4.41 22.67 -8.83
C LEU A 31 2.99 22.20 -9.19
N VAL A 32 2.07 22.20 -8.24
CA VAL A 32 0.66 21.82 -8.45
C VAL A 32 0.01 22.73 -9.50
N GLU A 33 0.20 24.05 -9.42
CA GLU A 33 -0.33 25.00 -10.43
C GLU A 33 0.25 24.74 -11.82
N ALA A 34 1.56 24.49 -11.90
CA ALA A 34 2.22 24.22 -13.17
C ALA A 34 1.72 22.92 -13.80
N LEU A 35 1.58 21.86 -13.00
CA LEU A 35 1.04 20.57 -13.44
C LEU A 35 -0.42 20.70 -13.87
N ALA A 36 -1.26 21.44 -13.14
CA ALA A 36 -2.67 21.64 -13.46
C ALA A 36 -2.88 22.36 -14.82
N GLY A 37 -1.88 23.10 -15.28
CA GLY A 37 -1.87 23.73 -16.62
C GLY A 37 -1.49 22.78 -17.77
N LEU A 38 -1.08 21.55 -17.48
CA LEU A 38 -0.68 20.55 -18.48
C LEU A 38 -1.86 19.72 -18.99
N SER A 39 -1.62 18.92 -20.02
CA SER A 39 -2.57 17.89 -20.44
C SER A 39 -2.55 16.70 -19.47
N GLU A 40 -3.65 15.95 -19.36
CA GLU A 40 -3.72 14.72 -18.55
C GLU A 40 -2.59 13.74 -18.90
N HIS A 41 -2.29 13.57 -20.19
CA HIS A 41 -1.19 12.73 -20.66
C HIS A 41 0.17 13.17 -20.08
N ASP A 42 0.41 14.48 -19.99
CA ASP A 42 1.68 15.01 -19.47
C ASP A 42 1.73 14.93 -17.94
N MET A 43 0.60 15.08 -17.24
CA MET A 43 0.51 14.82 -15.79
C MET A 43 0.82 13.35 -15.46
N VAL A 44 0.25 12.41 -16.23
CA VAL A 44 0.55 10.97 -16.07
C VAL A 44 2.01 10.67 -16.40
N SER A 45 2.57 11.30 -17.44
CA SER A 45 3.99 11.15 -17.78
C SER A 45 4.89 11.67 -16.66
N PHE A 46 4.55 12.81 -16.04
CA PHE A 46 5.25 13.32 -14.85
C PHE A 46 5.16 12.32 -13.69
N ALA A 47 3.99 11.74 -13.42
CA ALA A 47 3.83 10.73 -12.37
C ALA A 47 4.70 9.50 -12.62
N ASP A 48 4.80 9.02 -13.86
CA ASP A 48 5.64 7.88 -14.23
C ASP A 48 7.14 8.20 -14.07
N GLU A 49 7.58 9.39 -14.46
CA GLU A 49 8.97 9.85 -14.24
C GLU A 49 9.28 10.02 -12.75
N PHE A 50 8.36 10.58 -11.98
CA PHE A 50 8.46 10.70 -10.52
C PHE A 50 8.63 9.33 -9.86
N ARG A 51 7.77 8.36 -10.19
CA ARG A 51 7.86 6.98 -9.69
C ARG A 51 9.19 6.33 -10.06
N ALA A 52 9.70 6.55 -11.26
CA ALA A 52 10.99 6.01 -11.69
C ALA A 52 12.16 6.62 -10.88
N ALA A 53 12.14 7.93 -10.64
CA ALA A 53 13.13 8.61 -9.79
C ALA A 53 13.08 8.11 -8.34
N PHE A 54 11.87 7.95 -7.79
CA PHE A 54 11.64 7.45 -6.45
C PHE A 54 12.11 5.99 -6.28
N ALA A 55 11.79 5.12 -7.23
CA ALA A 55 12.17 3.71 -7.22
C ALA A 55 13.69 3.49 -7.34
N ALA A 56 14.42 4.40 -7.98
CA ALA A 56 15.89 4.30 -8.07
C ALA A 56 16.59 4.42 -6.71
N LEU A 57 15.95 5.09 -5.74
CA LEU A 57 16.44 5.23 -4.37
C LEU A 57 16.00 4.06 -3.48
N ASP A 58 15.08 3.21 -3.94
CA ASP A 58 14.53 2.10 -3.17
C ASP A 58 15.44 0.88 -3.17
N THR A 59 16.48 0.94 -2.33
CA THR A 59 17.43 -0.17 -2.16
C THR A 59 17.77 -0.38 -0.69
N PRO A 60 18.18 -1.60 -0.29
CA PRO A 60 18.67 -1.85 1.06
C PRO A 60 19.85 -0.96 1.47
N ALA A 61 20.67 -0.53 0.52
CA ALA A 61 21.82 0.33 0.79
C ALA A 61 21.41 1.74 1.22
N HIS A 62 20.38 2.31 0.58
CA HIS A 62 19.80 3.61 0.92
C HIS A 62 19.03 3.54 2.24
N ALA A 63 18.21 2.49 2.40
CA ALA A 63 17.47 2.22 3.63
C ALA A 63 18.34 2.03 4.88
N GLY A 64 19.57 1.55 4.71
CA GLY A 64 20.51 1.37 5.81
C GLY A 64 21.19 2.65 6.28
N GLN A 65 20.96 3.79 5.62
CA GLN A 65 21.63 5.05 5.95
C GLN A 65 20.90 5.79 7.07
N PRO A 66 21.63 6.36 8.04
CA PRO A 66 21.04 7.30 8.98
C PRO A 66 20.62 8.59 8.26
N VAL A 67 19.52 9.21 8.70
CA VAL A 67 19.07 10.52 8.19
C VAL A 67 18.84 11.50 9.33
N HIS A 68 18.92 12.78 9.01
CA HIS A 68 18.69 13.90 9.94
C HIS A 68 17.62 14.82 9.36
N ASP A 69 16.69 15.30 10.19
CA ASP A 69 15.77 16.36 9.76
C ASP A 69 16.46 17.74 9.87
N THR A 70 16.21 18.61 8.89
CA THR A 70 16.59 20.04 8.93
C THR A 70 16.05 20.81 10.13
N HIS A 71 14.97 20.36 10.76
CA HIS A 71 14.34 20.97 11.94
C HIS A 71 14.91 20.45 13.26
N ASP A 72 15.67 19.35 13.23
CA ASP A 72 16.30 18.77 14.41
C ASP A 72 17.63 19.48 14.77
N ASP A 73 18.09 19.28 16.00
CA ASP A 73 19.43 19.71 16.41
C ASP A 73 20.49 18.98 15.55
N PRO A 74 21.36 19.70 14.81
CA PRO A 74 22.41 19.08 14.01
C PRO A 74 23.40 18.22 14.82
N ALA A 75 23.50 18.43 16.14
CA ALA A 75 24.31 17.61 17.05
C ALA A 75 23.54 16.42 17.65
N GLY A 76 22.25 16.29 17.35
CA GLY A 76 21.38 15.21 17.81
C GLY A 76 21.69 13.86 17.14
N PRO A 77 21.19 12.75 17.72
CA PRO A 77 21.28 11.45 17.07
C PRO A 77 20.47 11.44 15.77
N ALA A 78 20.89 10.62 14.81
CA ALA A 78 20.12 10.37 13.60
C ALA A 78 18.75 9.75 13.91
N ILE A 79 17.77 10.03 13.06
CA ILE A 79 16.43 9.47 13.17
C ILE A 79 16.50 7.98 12.79
N PRO A 80 15.92 7.08 13.61
CA PRO A 80 15.80 5.67 13.24
C PRO A 80 15.01 5.52 11.93
N MET A 81 15.55 4.78 10.96
CA MET A 81 14.90 4.59 9.67
C MET A 81 13.66 3.69 9.83
N SER A 82 12.47 4.29 9.78
CA SER A 82 11.18 3.62 9.59
C SER A 82 10.71 3.76 8.14
N ASP A 83 9.60 3.10 7.81
CA ASP A 83 9.05 3.14 6.44
C ASP A 83 8.65 4.55 6.01
N ASP A 84 8.00 5.28 6.91
CA ASP A 84 7.63 6.69 6.71
C ASP A 84 8.86 7.58 6.55
N VAL A 85 9.86 7.43 7.43
CA VAL A 85 11.10 8.22 7.37
C VAL A 85 11.85 7.96 6.06
N PHE A 86 11.88 6.72 5.59
CA PHE A 86 12.54 6.40 4.31
C PHE A 86 11.75 6.91 3.11
N ARG A 87 10.41 6.85 3.14
CA ARG A 87 9.56 7.47 2.13
C ARG A 87 9.85 8.97 2.05
N ASP A 88 9.85 9.65 3.19
CA ASP A 88 9.98 11.10 3.24
C ASP A 88 11.40 11.55 2.88
N ALA A 89 12.44 10.79 3.26
CA ALA A 89 13.81 11.03 2.82
C ALA A 89 13.98 10.93 1.29
N ARG A 90 13.35 9.95 0.65
CA ARG A 90 13.36 9.83 -0.81
C ARG A 90 12.64 11.00 -1.49
N CYS A 91 11.50 11.43 -0.94
CA CYS A 91 10.80 12.63 -1.38
C CYS A 91 11.71 13.86 -1.33
N ALA A 92 12.42 14.06 -0.21
CA ALA A 92 13.35 15.18 -0.04
C ALA A 92 14.54 15.14 -1.03
N VAL A 93 15.06 13.94 -1.33
CA VAL A 93 16.13 13.79 -2.34
C VAL A 93 15.65 14.16 -3.74
N VAL A 94 14.43 13.72 -4.13
CA VAL A 94 13.87 14.07 -5.44
C VAL A 94 13.60 15.58 -5.52
N SER A 95 13.00 16.19 -4.48
CA SER A 95 12.70 17.63 -4.49
C SER A 95 13.97 18.49 -4.56
N ALA A 96 15.09 18.02 -3.97
CA ALA A 96 16.40 18.66 -4.06
C ALA A 96 17.00 18.67 -5.48
N GLY A 97 16.36 18.01 -6.45
CA GLY A 97 16.63 18.12 -7.87
C GLY A 97 17.63 17.11 -8.42
N TYR A 98 17.84 17.17 -9.74
CA TYR A 98 18.54 16.13 -10.51
C TYR A 98 19.97 15.85 -10.04
N GLU A 99 20.77 16.88 -9.73
CA GLU A 99 22.16 16.71 -9.32
C GLU A 99 22.26 15.99 -7.97
N THR A 100 21.44 16.40 -7.01
CA THR A 100 21.34 15.77 -5.69
C THR A 100 20.84 14.34 -5.82
N TRP A 101 19.75 14.13 -6.56
CA TRP A 101 19.19 12.81 -6.80
C TRP A 101 20.22 11.85 -7.43
N THR A 102 20.92 12.29 -8.48
CA THR A 102 21.94 11.49 -9.16
C THR A 102 23.07 11.12 -8.20
N SER A 103 23.56 12.09 -7.41
CA SER A 103 24.61 11.85 -6.43
C SER A 103 24.20 10.81 -5.39
N VAL A 104 22.97 10.88 -4.88
CA VAL A 104 22.48 9.92 -3.87
C VAL A 104 22.29 8.53 -4.49
N VAL A 105 21.69 8.44 -5.68
CA VAL A 105 21.53 7.16 -6.39
C VAL A 105 22.87 6.45 -6.61
N GLU A 106 23.92 7.19 -6.98
CA GLU A 106 25.27 6.64 -7.18
C GLU A 106 26.00 6.33 -5.87
N HIS A 107 25.70 7.09 -4.82
CA HIS A 107 26.38 7.07 -3.52
C HIS A 107 25.36 7.09 -2.38
N PRO A 108 24.84 5.92 -1.94
CA PRO A 108 23.84 5.86 -0.87
C PRO A 108 24.26 6.60 0.39
N GLU A 109 25.54 6.60 0.74
CA GLU A 109 26.10 7.33 1.89
C GLU A 109 25.89 8.86 1.84
N ALA A 110 25.65 9.43 0.66
CA ALA A 110 25.31 10.85 0.51
C ALA A 110 23.97 11.19 1.16
N LEU A 111 23.07 10.21 1.33
CA LEU A 111 21.82 10.37 2.06
C LEU A 111 22.08 10.75 3.53
N ALA A 112 23.14 10.24 4.13
CA ALA A 112 23.53 10.55 5.51
C ALA A 112 24.32 11.87 5.66
N ALA A 113 24.84 12.41 4.54
CA ALA A 113 25.74 13.57 4.57
C ALA A 113 25.00 14.92 4.66
N THR A 114 23.69 14.93 4.35
CA THR A 114 22.88 16.15 4.24
C THR A 114 21.64 16.02 5.13
N PRO A 115 21.26 17.06 5.89
CA PRO A 115 19.96 17.11 6.54
C PRO A 115 18.83 17.29 5.52
N TRP A 116 17.70 16.63 5.72
CA TRP A 116 16.54 16.63 4.83
C TRP A 116 15.31 17.21 5.52
N GLN A 117 14.39 17.80 4.76
CA GLN A 117 13.05 18.10 5.28
C GLN A 117 12.24 16.80 5.21
N LEU A 118 12.04 16.11 6.34
CA LEU A 118 11.39 14.79 6.36
C LEU A 118 9.89 14.88 6.70
N ALA A 119 9.35 16.09 6.87
CA ALA A 119 7.91 16.31 7.01
C ALA A 119 7.25 16.46 5.63
N GLU A 120 6.00 16.01 5.50
CA GLU A 120 5.14 16.24 4.32
C GLU A 120 5.50 15.45 3.04
N GLY A 121 6.25 14.35 3.18
CA GLY A 121 6.50 13.46 2.03
C GLY A 121 5.22 12.91 1.39
N ALA A 122 4.16 12.70 2.16
CA ALA A 122 2.84 12.29 1.66
C ALA A 122 2.21 13.35 0.72
N GLU A 123 2.30 14.63 1.06
CA GLU A 123 1.79 15.72 0.21
C GLU A 123 2.54 15.77 -1.11
N PHE A 124 3.86 15.52 -1.09
CA PHE A 124 4.65 15.47 -2.32
C PHE A 124 4.27 14.30 -3.23
N LEU A 125 3.87 13.15 -2.67
CA LEU A 125 3.38 12.03 -3.45
C LEU A 125 2.01 12.33 -4.10
N ALA A 126 1.20 13.20 -3.50
CA ALA A 126 -0.15 13.54 -3.96
C ALA A 126 -0.20 14.70 -4.97
N VAL A 127 0.94 15.34 -5.32
CA VAL A 127 0.95 16.56 -6.17
C VAL A 127 0.26 16.40 -7.53
N VAL A 128 0.32 15.21 -8.14
CA VAL A 128 -0.34 14.95 -9.43
C VAL A 128 -1.85 14.80 -9.26
N GLU A 129 -2.28 14.15 -8.18
CA GLU A 129 -3.71 14.02 -7.85
C GLU A 129 -4.31 15.39 -7.58
N HIS A 130 -3.63 16.22 -6.79
CA HIS A 130 -4.03 17.61 -6.52
C HIS A 130 -4.04 18.47 -7.79
N ALA A 131 -3.06 18.31 -8.68
CA ALA A 131 -3.02 19.03 -9.94
C ALA A 131 -4.18 18.64 -10.86
N TYR A 132 -4.49 17.34 -10.94
CA TYR A 132 -5.61 16.85 -11.74
C TYR A 132 -6.96 17.31 -11.18
N GLU A 133 -7.17 17.19 -9.86
CA GLU A 133 -8.38 17.67 -9.19
C GLU A 133 -8.56 19.17 -9.42
N ARG A 134 -7.47 19.94 -9.32
CA ARG A 134 -7.52 21.36 -9.62
C ARG A 134 -7.89 21.66 -11.07
N ALA A 135 -7.38 20.89 -12.03
CA ALA A 135 -7.62 21.10 -13.45
C ALA A 135 -9.04 20.70 -13.89
N THR A 136 -9.63 19.69 -13.24
CA THR A 136 -10.85 19.02 -13.73
C THR A 136 -12.03 19.12 -12.77
N GLY A 137 -11.78 19.29 -11.47
CA GLY A 137 -12.75 19.13 -10.39
C GLY A 137 -13.05 17.67 -10.02
N GLU A 138 -12.30 16.70 -10.56
CA GLU A 138 -12.46 15.27 -10.31
C GLU A 138 -11.22 14.69 -9.60
N VAL A 139 -11.39 13.64 -8.80
CA VAL A 139 -10.25 12.96 -8.15
C VAL A 139 -9.62 11.98 -9.13
N LEU A 140 -8.30 12.08 -9.34
CA LEU A 140 -7.53 11.08 -10.06
C LEU A 140 -7.03 10.02 -9.10
N GLU A 141 -7.52 8.78 -9.25
CA GLU A 141 -6.92 7.63 -8.57
C GLU A 141 -5.69 7.18 -9.36
N LEU A 142 -4.51 7.62 -8.93
CA LEU A 142 -3.26 7.06 -9.41
C LEU A 142 -2.99 5.75 -8.67
N ASP A 143 -2.35 4.79 -9.35
CA ASP A 143 -1.76 3.66 -8.62
C ASP A 143 -0.80 4.25 -7.57
N PRO A 144 -0.92 3.89 -6.28
CA PRO A 144 -0.09 4.47 -5.24
C PRO A 144 1.37 4.35 -5.64
N ALA A 145 2.17 5.37 -5.32
CA ALA A 145 3.62 5.25 -5.45
C ALA A 145 4.04 3.93 -4.77
N PRO A 146 5.02 3.20 -5.32
CA PRO A 146 5.54 2.06 -4.59
C PRO A 146 5.97 2.62 -3.23
N GLU A 147 5.26 2.24 -2.18
CA GLU A 147 5.73 2.41 -0.81
C GLU A 147 7.07 1.68 -0.70
N TRP A 148 7.73 1.66 0.45
CA TRP A 148 8.88 0.78 0.64
C TRP A 148 8.42 -0.69 0.67
N ASP A 149 7.78 -1.11 -0.40
CA ASP A 149 7.39 -2.44 -0.73
C ASP A 149 8.70 -3.07 -1.19
N HIS A 150 9.42 -3.69 -0.23
CA HIS A 150 10.36 -4.77 -0.53
C HIS A 150 9.91 -5.42 -1.82
N PRO A 151 10.73 -5.61 -2.87
CA PRO A 151 10.27 -5.91 -4.23
C PRO A 151 9.41 -7.17 -4.24
N SER A 152 8.16 -7.03 -3.86
CA SER A 152 7.27 -8.10 -3.44
C SER A 152 6.47 -8.35 -4.69
N TRP A 153 6.41 -9.61 -5.09
CA TRP A 153 5.53 -9.94 -6.19
C TRP A 153 4.10 -10.13 -5.68
N MET A 154 3.95 -10.23 -4.35
CA MET A 154 2.69 -10.48 -3.67
C MET A 154 2.54 -9.59 -2.43
N SER A 155 1.34 -9.04 -2.26
CA SER A 155 0.90 -8.36 -1.04
C SER A 155 -0.37 -9.04 -0.53
N ILE A 156 -0.57 -9.03 0.79
CA ILE A 156 -1.77 -9.54 1.43
C ILE A 156 -2.38 -8.45 2.31
N GLY A 157 -3.64 -8.12 2.05
CA GLY A 157 -4.45 -7.30 2.96
C GLY A 157 -5.22 -8.19 3.94
N ALA A 158 -5.93 -7.57 4.88
CA ALA A 158 -6.93 -8.26 5.69
C ALA A 158 -8.16 -7.37 5.81
N GLY A 159 -9.29 -7.85 5.29
CA GLY A 159 -10.60 -7.25 5.52
C GLY A 159 -11.32 -7.99 6.65
N HIS A 160 -12.02 -7.26 7.49
CA HIS A 160 -12.92 -7.81 8.50
C HIS A 160 -14.29 -7.19 8.31
N ASP A 161 -15.34 -8.01 8.22
CA ASP A 161 -16.70 -7.50 8.31
C ASP A 161 -16.97 -6.93 9.70
N VAL A 162 -17.96 -6.04 9.78
CA VAL A 162 -18.32 -5.42 11.05
C VAL A 162 -18.74 -6.48 12.07
N GLY A 163 -18.17 -6.37 13.27
CA GLY A 163 -18.41 -7.31 14.37
C GLY A 163 -17.52 -8.56 14.35
N VAL A 164 -16.71 -8.77 13.30
CA VAL A 164 -15.67 -9.80 13.31
C VAL A 164 -14.46 -9.30 14.09
N ARG A 165 -14.05 -10.05 15.12
CA ARG A 165 -12.88 -9.70 15.92
C ARG A 165 -11.59 -9.93 15.15
N ALA A 166 -10.73 -8.92 15.14
CA ALA A 166 -9.39 -9.05 14.61
C ALA A 166 -8.61 -10.10 15.42
N SER A 167 -7.77 -10.88 14.74
CA SER A 167 -6.93 -11.89 15.37
C SER A 167 -5.47 -11.61 15.08
N ALA A 168 -4.77 -10.97 16.03
CA ALA A 168 -3.35 -10.64 15.89
C ALA A 168 -2.48 -11.85 15.48
N ALA A 169 -2.81 -13.07 15.92
CA ALA A 169 -2.10 -14.27 15.51
C ALA A 169 -2.35 -14.68 14.04
N HIS A 170 -3.55 -14.43 13.53
CA HIS A 170 -3.90 -14.66 12.13
C HIS A 170 -3.29 -13.57 11.24
N ASP A 171 -3.34 -12.31 11.67
CA ASP A 171 -2.79 -11.18 10.94
C ASP A 171 -1.26 -11.26 10.87
N TRP A 172 -0.60 -11.54 12.01
CA TRP A 172 0.83 -11.82 12.05
C TRP A 172 1.22 -12.95 11.09
N ALA A 173 0.47 -14.06 11.10
CA ALA A 173 0.78 -15.20 10.25
C ALA A 173 0.55 -14.91 8.77
N SER A 174 -0.47 -14.10 8.43
CA SER A 174 -0.74 -13.63 7.05
C SER A 174 0.44 -12.81 6.52
N VAL A 175 0.95 -11.87 7.31
CA VAL A 175 2.14 -11.07 6.94
C VAL A 175 3.39 -11.97 6.86
N ALA A 176 3.63 -12.78 7.89
CA ALA A 176 4.82 -13.64 7.96
C ALA A 176 4.88 -14.66 6.80
N ILE A 177 3.74 -15.24 6.38
CA ILE A 177 3.71 -16.13 5.21
C ILE A 177 3.93 -15.35 3.91
N ALA A 178 3.37 -14.14 3.78
CA ALA A 178 3.61 -13.31 2.61
C ALA A 178 5.09 -12.95 2.44
N ASP A 179 5.76 -12.55 3.54
CA ASP A 179 7.19 -12.26 3.55
C ASP A 179 8.02 -13.49 3.15
N ALA A 180 7.71 -14.65 3.75
CA ALA A 180 8.40 -15.90 3.44
C ALA A 180 8.22 -16.32 1.96
N LEU A 181 7.02 -16.14 1.40
CA LEU A 181 6.74 -16.42 -0.01
C LEU A 181 7.39 -15.42 -0.96
N ASN A 182 7.48 -14.14 -0.59
CA ASN A 182 8.19 -13.11 -1.35
C ASN A 182 9.70 -13.38 -1.40
N ALA A 183 10.28 -13.91 -0.33
CA ALA A 183 11.69 -14.25 -0.23
C ALA A 183 12.06 -15.56 -0.94
N ASP A 184 11.11 -16.47 -1.20
CA ASP A 184 11.39 -17.78 -1.80
C ASP A 184 11.54 -17.71 -3.34
N PRO A 185 12.72 -18.06 -3.89
CA PRO A 185 12.96 -18.04 -5.34
C PRO A 185 12.04 -18.97 -6.15
N ALA A 186 11.59 -20.09 -5.57
CA ALA A 186 10.69 -21.02 -6.24
C ALA A 186 9.30 -20.40 -6.43
N TRP A 187 8.82 -19.65 -5.44
CA TRP A 187 7.58 -18.88 -5.54
C TRP A 187 7.70 -17.71 -6.51
N ARG A 188 8.82 -16.99 -6.50
CA ARG A 188 9.12 -15.95 -7.49
C ARG A 188 9.09 -16.49 -8.93
N ALA A 189 9.72 -17.65 -9.16
CA ALA A 189 9.75 -18.31 -10.46
C ALA A 189 8.39 -18.92 -10.87
N TRP A 190 7.55 -19.27 -9.90
CA TRP A 190 6.17 -19.68 -10.17
C TRP A 190 5.35 -18.49 -10.64
N TRP A 191 5.43 -17.36 -9.93
CA TRP A 191 4.68 -16.14 -10.28
C TRP A 191 5.19 -15.45 -11.55
N SER A 192 6.47 -15.56 -11.90
CA SER A 192 7.01 -14.94 -13.13
C SER A 192 6.37 -15.44 -14.43
N LYS A 193 5.54 -16.48 -14.38
CA LYS A 193 4.72 -16.98 -15.49
C LYS A 193 3.38 -16.24 -15.64
N ALA A 194 2.98 -15.48 -14.62
CA ALA A 194 1.76 -14.70 -14.62
C ALA A 194 1.85 -13.53 -15.61
N PRO A 195 0.72 -13.04 -16.14
CA PRO A 195 0.70 -11.93 -17.08
C PRO A 195 0.93 -10.56 -16.43
N ARG A 196 1.12 -10.51 -15.10
CA ARG A 196 1.20 -9.30 -14.29
C ARG A 196 2.35 -9.42 -13.30
N GLU A 197 2.88 -8.27 -12.89
CA GLU A 197 4.04 -8.20 -12.01
C GLU A 197 3.65 -8.40 -10.55
N LYS A 198 2.45 -7.93 -10.16
CA LYS A 198 1.98 -7.92 -8.77
C LYS A 198 0.73 -8.78 -8.57
N LEU A 199 0.64 -9.40 -7.39
CA LEU A 199 -0.53 -10.12 -6.87
C LEU A 199 -0.98 -9.47 -5.57
N TRP A 200 -2.27 -9.16 -5.45
CA TRP A 200 -2.88 -8.75 -4.19
C TRP A 200 -3.87 -9.81 -3.72
N LEU A 201 -3.70 -10.25 -2.48
CA LEU A 201 -4.62 -11.18 -1.82
C LEU A 201 -5.44 -10.41 -0.78
N PHE A 202 -6.76 -10.46 -0.88
CA PHE A 202 -7.71 -9.84 0.04
C PHE A 202 -8.60 -10.89 0.69
N PRO A 203 -8.11 -11.60 1.74
CA PRO A 203 -8.98 -12.36 2.62
C PRO A 203 -9.97 -11.41 3.32
N LEU A 204 -11.26 -11.66 3.15
CA LEU A 204 -12.34 -10.99 3.86
C LEU A 204 -12.88 -11.94 4.93
N LEU A 205 -12.52 -11.70 6.19
CA LEU A 205 -13.04 -12.46 7.33
C LEU A 205 -14.46 -12.00 7.62
N THR A 206 -15.42 -12.92 7.45
CA THR A 206 -16.86 -12.62 7.52
C THR A 206 -17.64 -13.73 8.22
N THR A 207 -18.74 -13.35 8.87
CA THR A 207 -19.78 -14.29 9.32
C THR A 207 -21.02 -14.26 8.42
N ASP A 208 -21.07 -13.37 7.43
CA ASP A 208 -22.19 -13.27 6.50
C ASP A 208 -22.18 -14.44 5.51
N ARG A 209 -23.25 -15.24 5.57
CA ARG A 209 -23.45 -16.38 4.67
C ARG A 209 -23.60 -15.95 3.21
N ALA A 210 -24.13 -14.76 2.94
CA ALA A 210 -24.26 -14.26 1.58
C ALA A 210 -22.89 -13.95 0.98
N GLU A 211 -22.01 -13.24 1.69
CA GLU A 211 -20.62 -13.03 1.24
C GLU A 211 -19.84 -14.35 1.09
N LEU A 212 -19.96 -15.28 2.05
CA LEU A 212 -19.34 -16.61 1.92
C LEU A 212 -19.81 -17.36 0.67
N ALA A 213 -21.10 -17.25 0.31
CA ALA A 213 -21.65 -17.90 -0.87
C ALA A 213 -21.16 -17.27 -2.19
N ARG A 214 -20.70 -16.01 -2.18
CA ARG A 214 -20.13 -15.36 -3.39
C ARG A 214 -18.77 -15.94 -3.78
N GLY A 215 -18.07 -16.58 -2.85
CA GLY A 215 -16.80 -17.26 -3.09
C GLY A 215 -15.70 -16.33 -3.61
N THR A 216 -14.79 -16.85 -4.44
CA THR A 216 -13.57 -16.14 -4.84
C THR A 216 -13.76 -15.22 -6.05
N ARG A 217 -13.40 -13.94 -5.91
CA ARG A 217 -13.40 -12.95 -7.01
C ARG A 217 -11.97 -12.67 -7.46
N LEU A 218 -11.71 -12.81 -8.75
CA LEU A 218 -10.41 -12.48 -9.34
C LEU A 218 -10.57 -11.29 -10.28
N ARG A 219 -9.86 -10.20 -10.00
CA ARG A 219 -9.83 -8.98 -10.81
C ARG A 219 -8.46 -8.86 -11.46
N ARG A 220 -8.41 -8.41 -12.71
CA ARG A 220 -7.15 -8.11 -13.42
C ARG A 220 -7.08 -6.61 -13.62
N ARG A 221 -6.10 -5.96 -12.99
CA ARG A 221 -5.80 -4.54 -13.21
C ARG A 221 -4.70 -4.38 -14.26
N ARG A 222 -4.24 -3.14 -14.46
CA ARG A 222 -3.15 -2.82 -15.38
C ARG A 222 -1.83 -3.47 -14.93
N ALA A 223 -1.43 -3.26 -13.68
CA ALA A 223 -0.18 -3.78 -13.13
C ALA A 223 -0.34 -5.02 -12.23
N SER A 224 -1.54 -5.27 -11.71
CA SER A 224 -1.81 -6.34 -10.73
C SER A 224 -2.87 -7.35 -11.15
N VAL A 225 -2.88 -8.47 -10.44
CA VAL A 225 -4.04 -9.34 -10.25
C VAL A 225 -4.46 -9.23 -8.80
N ASP A 226 -5.76 -9.10 -8.55
CA ASP A 226 -6.30 -9.06 -7.19
C ASP A 226 -7.20 -10.29 -7.01
N LEU A 227 -7.07 -10.98 -5.88
CA LEU A 227 -7.94 -12.07 -5.48
C LEU A 227 -8.58 -11.74 -4.14
N GLU A 228 -9.90 -11.66 -4.13
CA GLU A 228 -10.70 -11.50 -2.93
C GLU A 228 -11.35 -12.85 -2.59
N LEU A 229 -11.25 -13.27 -1.32
CA LEU A 229 -11.85 -14.50 -0.81
C LEU A 229 -12.58 -14.22 0.50
N ALA A 230 -13.89 -14.44 0.52
CA ALA A 230 -14.66 -14.47 1.76
C ALA A 230 -14.32 -15.75 2.56
N ILE A 231 -13.98 -15.57 3.83
CA ILE A 231 -13.53 -16.63 4.75
C ILE A 231 -14.43 -16.61 5.98
N ASP A 232 -14.93 -17.79 6.37
CA ASP A 232 -15.76 -17.93 7.56
C ASP A 232 -14.91 -17.62 8.79
N ALA A 233 -15.27 -16.58 9.53
CA ALA A 233 -14.53 -16.14 10.70
C ALA A 233 -14.81 -16.98 11.95
N ALA A 234 -15.92 -17.76 11.99
CA ALA A 234 -16.32 -18.51 13.18
C ALA A 234 -15.24 -19.50 13.69
N PRO A 235 -14.46 -20.19 12.84
CA PRO A 235 -13.34 -21.02 13.29
C PRO A 235 -12.22 -20.25 13.99
N LEU A 236 -12.01 -18.96 13.68
CA LEU A 236 -10.95 -18.15 14.29
C LEU A 236 -11.26 -17.87 15.76
N ASP A 237 -12.52 -17.58 16.09
CA ASP A 237 -12.94 -17.27 17.45
C ASP A 237 -12.67 -18.42 18.43
N ALA A 238 -12.98 -19.64 18.01
CA ALA A 238 -12.82 -20.85 18.83
C ALA A 238 -11.39 -21.40 18.85
N ALA A 239 -10.54 -20.99 17.91
CA ALA A 239 -9.22 -21.56 17.73
C ALA A 239 -8.22 -21.03 18.79
N ALA A 240 -7.31 -21.93 19.22
CA ALA A 240 -6.12 -21.53 19.96
C ALA A 240 -5.19 -20.69 19.07
N ARG A 241 -4.30 -19.90 19.69
CA ARG A 241 -3.40 -18.95 19.00
C ARG A 241 -2.68 -19.57 17.79
N GLN A 242 -2.01 -20.71 17.98
CA GLN A 242 -1.29 -21.37 16.88
C GLN A 242 -2.23 -21.86 15.78
N ALA A 243 -3.40 -22.38 16.13
CA ALA A 243 -4.38 -22.83 15.15
C ALA A 243 -4.93 -21.67 14.28
N ARG A 244 -4.97 -20.43 14.82
CA ARG A 244 -5.32 -19.23 14.04
C ARG A 244 -4.23 -18.85 13.03
N ALA A 245 -2.96 -19.01 13.39
CA ALA A 245 -1.86 -18.85 12.45
C ALA A 245 -1.88 -19.92 11.35
N ASP A 246 -2.14 -21.18 11.71
CA ASP A 246 -2.25 -22.27 10.75
C ASP A 246 -3.45 -22.06 9.79
N LEU A 247 -4.55 -21.47 10.28
CA LEU A 247 -5.68 -21.03 9.46
C LEU A 247 -5.24 -19.98 8.42
N ALA A 248 -4.48 -18.95 8.83
CA ALA A 248 -3.97 -17.92 7.92
C ALA A 248 -3.14 -18.53 6.77
N VAL A 249 -2.17 -19.41 7.11
CA VAL A 249 -1.33 -20.09 6.11
C VAL A 249 -2.17 -20.91 5.13
N ARG A 250 -3.18 -21.62 5.64
CA ARG A 250 -4.11 -22.38 4.79
C ARG A 250 -4.90 -21.45 3.86
N HIS A 251 -5.49 -20.38 4.37
CA HIS A 251 -6.26 -19.43 3.57
C HIS A 251 -5.40 -18.82 2.44
N THR A 252 -4.18 -18.37 2.76
CA THR A 252 -3.23 -17.87 1.74
C THR A 252 -2.91 -18.94 0.69
N THR A 253 -2.68 -20.19 1.12
CA THR A 253 -2.40 -21.31 0.20
C THR A 253 -3.58 -21.61 -0.71
N GLU A 254 -4.81 -21.60 -0.20
CA GLU A 254 -6.04 -21.79 -0.98
C GLU A 254 -6.24 -20.68 -2.01
N MET A 255 -6.00 -19.43 -1.61
CA MET A 255 -6.03 -18.28 -2.51
C MET A 255 -4.99 -18.41 -3.64
N LEU A 256 -3.76 -18.78 -3.31
CA LEU A 256 -2.69 -18.99 -4.30
C LEU A 256 -3.00 -20.17 -5.25
N ALA A 257 -3.61 -21.24 -4.73
CA ALA A 257 -4.07 -22.36 -5.56
C ALA A 257 -5.14 -21.90 -6.56
N GLU A 258 -6.09 -21.07 -6.12
CA GLU A 258 -7.14 -20.52 -6.98
C GLU A 258 -6.56 -19.60 -8.07
N VAL A 259 -5.61 -18.73 -7.72
CA VAL A 259 -4.87 -17.89 -8.67
C VAL A 259 -4.11 -18.76 -9.68
N GLY A 260 -3.37 -19.76 -9.19
CA GLY A 260 -2.61 -20.71 -10.02
C GLY A 260 -3.49 -21.46 -11.02
N SER A 261 -4.67 -21.89 -10.57
CA SER A 261 -5.67 -22.56 -11.41
C SER A 261 -6.22 -21.61 -12.49
N ARG A 262 -6.72 -20.43 -12.10
CA ARG A 262 -7.33 -19.45 -13.03
C ARG A 262 -6.34 -18.87 -14.04
N LEU A 263 -5.07 -18.73 -13.65
CA LEU A 263 -4.00 -18.21 -14.52
C LEU A 263 -3.16 -19.32 -15.18
N ARG A 264 -3.43 -20.59 -14.87
CA ARG A 264 -2.73 -21.78 -15.41
C ARG A 264 -1.21 -21.76 -15.18
N LEU A 265 -0.78 -21.41 -13.96
CA LEU A 265 0.64 -21.23 -13.61
C LEU A 265 1.37 -22.56 -13.32
N GLY A 266 0.63 -23.65 -13.19
CA GLY A 266 1.13 -24.97 -12.80
C GLY A 266 1.00 -25.23 -11.29
N PRO A 267 1.58 -26.33 -10.77
CA PRO A 267 1.48 -26.68 -9.36
C PRO A 267 2.17 -25.63 -8.48
N LEU A 268 1.64 -25.44 -7.27
CA LEU A 268 2.26 -24.58 -6.27
C LEU A 268 3.62 -25.17 -5.82
N PRO A 269 4.63 -24.33 -5.61
CA PRO A 269 5.81 -24.72 -4.86
C PRO A 269 5.45 -25.12 -3.41
N PRO A 270 6.35 -25.79 -2.67
CA PRO A 270 6.17 -26.07 -1.25
C PRO A 270 5.92 -24.78 -0.46
N VAL A 271 4.93 -24.80 0.44
CA VAL A 271 4.61 -23.67 1.31
C VAL A 271 5.67 -23.58 2.43
N PRO A 272 6.27 -22.40 2.69
CA PRO A 272 7.19 -22.22 3.79
C PRO A 272 6.56 -22.55 5.15
N VAL A 273 7.36 -23.12 6.05
CA VAL A 273 6.93 -23.39 7.43
C VAL A 273 7.24 -22.16 8.27
N LEU A 274 6.20 -21.58 8.89
CA LEU A 274 6.36 -20.45 9.80
C LEU A 274 6.92 -20.88 11.17
N PRO A 275 7.64 -19.98 11.86
CA PRO A 275 7.98 -20.20 13.27
C PRO A 275 6.70 -20.20 14.14
N PRO A 276 6.78 -20.69 15.39
CA PRO A 276 5.70 -20.56 16.35
C PRO A 276 5.27 -19.10 16.54
N VAL A 277 3.97 -18.88 16.77
CA VAL A 277 3.43 -17.53 16.99
C VAL A 277 4.08 -16.91 18.24
N PRO A 278 4.62 -15.67 18.17
CA PRO A 278 5.17 -14.98 19.33
C PRO A 278 4.14 -14.83 20.47
N ASP A 279 4.60 -14.88 21.71
CA ASP A 279 3.75 -14.72 22.88
C ASP A 279 3.35 -13.26 23.14
N ASP A 280 4.19 -12.33 22.67
CA ASP A 280 4.14 -10.90 22.88
C ASP A 280 3.60 -10.12 21.68
N LEU A 281 2.81 -10.78 20.81
CA LEU A 281 2.13 -10.08 19.73
C LEU A 281 1.33 -8.89 20.30
N PRO A 282 1.40 -7.72 19.64
CA PRO A 282 0.58 -6.59 20.03
C PRO A 282 -0.87 -7.04 20.05
N ARG A 283 -1.62 -6.56 21.05
CA ARG A 283 -3.06 -6.70 20.95
C ARG A 283 -3.47 -6.00 19.65
N PRO A 284 -4.34 -6.60 18.84
CA PRO A 284 -4.87 -5.88 17.71
C PRO A 284 -5.42 -4.56 18.25
N ALA A 285 -5.30 -3.49 17.46
CA ALA A 285 -5.99 -2.24 17.77
C ALA A 285 -7.43 -2.60 18.19
N PRO A 286 -8.00 -1.91 19.20
CA PRO A 286 -9.36 -2.22 19.67
C PRO A 286 -10.26 -2.41 18.45
N ASP A 287 -11.09 -3.45 18.51
CA ASP A 287 -11.88 -4.01 17.40
C ASP A 287 -12.32 -2.93 16.40
N SER A 288 -12.39 -3.27 15.10
CA SER A 288 -13.11 -2.45 14.13
C SER A 288 -14.36 -1.90 14.80
N PRO A 289 -14.58 -0.57 14.77
CA PRO A 289 -15.60 0.06 15.59
C PRO A 289 -16.88 -0.74 15.46
N SER A 290 -17.49 -1.09 16.59
CA SER A 290 -18.81 -1.71 16.61
C SER A 290 -19.76 -0.93 15.72
N LEU A 291 -20.85 -1.55 15.24
CA LEU A 291 -21.84 -0.80 14.45
C LEU A 291 -22.27 0.50 15.16
N ASP A 292 -22.41 0.48 16.48
CA ASP A 292 -22.72 1.68 17.26
C ASP A 292 -21.57 2.71 17.27
N GLU A 293 -20.31 2.28 17.43
CA GLU A 293 -19.15 3.18 17.35
C GLU A 293 -18.95 3.74 15.93
N LEU A 294 -19.18 2.93 14.91
CA LEU A 294 -19.10 3.34 13.52
C LEU A 294 -20.21 4.34 13.19
N ARG A 295 -21.43 4.11 13.71
CA ARG A 295 -22.56 5.05 13.63
C ARG A 295 -22.18 6.39 14.23
N GLU A 296 -21.61 6.41 15.44
CA GLU A 296 -21.18 7.65 16.09
C GLU A 296 -20.07 8.37 15.30
N VAL A 297 -19.13 7.63 14.71
CA VAL A 297 -18.10 8.20 13.83
C VAL A 297 -18.74 8.84 12.60
N ILE A 298 -19.66 8.15 11.92
CA ILE A 298 -20.32 8.65 10.71
C ILE A 298 -21.20 9.87 11.01
N LEU A 299 -21.93 9.86 12.14
CA LEU A 299 -22.66 11.03 12.63
C LEU A 299 -21.72 12.20 12.92
N GLY A 300 -20.55 11.92 13.52
CA GLY A 300 -19.50 12.91 13.76
C GLY A 300 -18.91 13.52 12.49
N MET A 301 -19.02 12.84 11.35
CA MET A 301 -18.64 13.35 10.02
C MET A 301 -19.72 14.22 9.36
N GLY A 302 -20.84 14.47 10.05
CA GLY A 302 -21.90 15.38 9.60
C GLY A 302 -22.97 14.75 8.70
N MET A 303 -23.01 13.41 8.59
CA MET A 303 -24.14 12.73 7.95
C MET A 303 -25.40 12.81 8.80
N SER A 304 -26.57 12.87 8.16
CA SER A 304 -27.85 12.92 8.89
C SER A 304 -28.18 11.55 9.49
N GLU A 305 -28.90 11.51 10.62
CA GLU A 305 -29.32 10.24 11.23
C GLU A 305 -30.06 9.31 10.25
N VAL A 306 -30.83 9.86 9.31
CA VAL A 306 -31.56 9.08 8.30
C VAL A 306 -30.61 8.42 7.31
N ASP A 307 -29.56 9.14 6.88
CA ASP A 307 -28.56 8.58 5.95
C ASP A 307 -27.69 7.54 6.66
N VAL A 308 -27.37 7.79 7.94
CA VAL A 308 -26.66 6.81 8.76
C VAL A 308 -27.53 5.58 8.99
N ASP A 309 -28.82 5.72 9.33
CA ASP A 309 -29.72 4.59 9.50
C ASP A 309 -29.82 3.74 8.22
N ALA A 310 -29.97 4.36 7.06
CA ALA A 310 -30.00 3.66 5.78
C ALA A 310 -28.68 2.93 5.49
N LEU A 311 -27.54 3.59 5.72
CA LEU A 311 -26.21 2.99 5.57
C LEU A 311 -25.99 1.84 6.56
N MET A 312 -26.43 1.99 7.81
CA MET A 312 -26.30 0.98 8.86
C MET A 312 -27.24 -0.20 8.63
N GLU A 313 -28.42 0.02 8.03
CA GLU A 313 -29.35 -1.02 7.60
C GLU A 313 -28.75 -1.85 6.46
N ASP A 314 -28.09 -1.22 5.48
CA ASP A 314 -27.32 -1.89 4.42
C ASP A 314 -26.10 -2.66 4.98
N MET A 315 -25.49 -2.16 6.06
CA MET A 315 -24.34 -2.80 6.73
C MET A 315 -24.75 -3.86 7.77
N ASN A 316 -26.03 -4.00 8.10
CA ASN A 316 -26.52 -4.98 9.07
C ASN A 316 -26.95 -6.28 8.36
N PRO A 317 -26.15 -7.36 8.42
CA PRO A 317 -26.44 -8.60 7.70
C PRO A 317 -27.74 -9.29 8.18
N ALA A 318 -28.28 -8.91 9.34
CA ALA A 318 -29.55 -9.45 9.84
C ALA A 318 -30.79 -8.92 9.09
N ALA A 319 -30.69 -7.81 8.34
CA ALA A 319 -31.82 -7.22 7.61
C ALA A 319 -32.23 -8.03 6.35
N PHE A 320 -31.39 -8.97 5.90
CA PHE A 320 -31.61 -9.78 4.69
C PHE A 320 -32.09 -11.21 4.96
N LEU A 321 -32.26 -11.62 6.22
CA LEU A 321 -32.88 -12.90 6.53
C LEU A 321 -34.40 -12.74 6.57
N PRO A 322 -35.18 -13.48 5.74
CA PRO A 322 -36.61 -13.51 5.91
C PRO A 322 -36.93 -14.04 7.33
N PRO A 323 -37.93 -13.48 8.03
CA PRO A 323 -38.33 -14.01 9.33
C PRO A 323 -38.71 -15.49 9.15
N ASP A 324 -38.17 -16.35 10.02
CA ASP A 324 -38.33 -17.80 10.00
C ASP A 324 -39.75 -18.24 9.58
N GLU A 325 -39.87 -18.90 8.42
CA GLU A 325 -40.98 -19.81 8.06
C GLU A 325 -40.58 -21.26 8.30
#